data_AF-A0A921FK45-F1
#
_entry.id   AF-A0A921FK45-F1
#
_cell.length_a   1.000
_cell.length_b   1.000
_cell.length_c   1.000
_cell.angle_alpha   90.00
_cell.angle_beta   90.00
_cell.angle_gamma   90.00
#
_symmetry.space_group_name_H-M   'P 1'
#
loop_
_entity.id
_entity.type
_entity.pdbx_description
1 polymer ?
#
loop_
_entity_poly.entity_id
_entity_poly.type
_entity_poly.pdbx_seq_one_letter_code
_entity_poly.pdbx_strand_id
1 'polypeptide(L)'
;MKFWMYTALRFLLFGVGFFITVFLTDNVFYALAVGLVVGFALTYLFTPKLRQDASQDLMRALDSRKRNKTAVDDADAEDAYTQGRFADPQDLQRNAEGEQNGVEDAK
;
A
#
# COMPACT_ATOMS: atom_id res chain seq x y z
N MET A 1 -5.88 7.32 -14.36
CA MET A 1 -4.88 6.31 -13.96
C MET A 1 -3.85 6.98 -13.06
N LYS A 2 -3.98 6.83 -11.74
CA LYS A 2 -3.10 7.51 -10.77
C LYS A 2 -1.63 7.08 -10.93
N PHE A 3 -1.41 5.88 -11.50
CA PHE A 3 -0.12 5.36 -11.95
C PHE A 3 0.68 6.32 -12.84
N TRP A 4 0.06 6.90 -13.88
CA TRP A 4 0.78 7.80 -14.81
C TRP A 4 1.17 9.11 -14.14
N MET A 5 0.31 9.64 -13.26
CA MET A 5 0.60 10.85 -12.51
C MET A 5 1.74 10.64 -11.51
N TYR A 6 1.75 9.51 -10.80
CA TYR A 6 2.83 9.14 -9.89
C TYR A 6 4.16 8.93 -10.63
N THR A 7 4.12 8.26 -11.78
CA THR A 7 5.31 8.01 -12.60
C THR A 7 5.85 9.32 -13.19
N ALA A 8 4.98 10.20 -13.71
CA ALA A 8 5.37 11.52 -14.22
C ALA A 8 6.00 12.38 -13.12
N LEU A 9 5.43 12.38 -11.91
CA LEU A 9 6.00 13.09 -10.76
C LEU A 9 7.41 12.57 -10.42
N ARG A 10 7.62 11.25 -10.47
CA ARG A 10 8.93 10.64 -10.23
C ARG A 10 9.96 11.06 -11.28
N PHE A 11 9.59 11.06 -12.56
CA PHE A 11 10.47 11.54 -13.63
C PHE A 11 10.76 13.03 -13.56
N LEU A 12 9.78 13.84 -13.14
CA LEU A 12 9.97 15.27 -12.91
C LEU A 12 11.01 15.53 -11.82
N LEU A 13 10.85 14.89 -10.65
CA LEU A 13 11.77 15.04 -9.53
C LEU A 13 13.17 14.49 -9.85
N PHE A 14 13.22 13.36 -10.55
CA PHE A 14 14.48 12.82 -11.09
C PHE A 14 15.16 13.84 -12.02
N GLY A 15 14.41 14.39 -12.98
CA GLY A 15 14.94 15.37 -13.94
C GLY A 15 15.49 16.60 -13.24
N VAL A 16 14.73 17.19 -12.31
CA VAL A 16 15.19 18.34 -11.52
C VAL A 16 16.47 18.02 -10.77
N GLY A 17 16.53 16.90 -10.04
CA GLY A 17 17.74 16.49 -9.33
C GLY A 17 18.92 16.23 -10.26
N PHE A 18 18.68 15.57 -11.39
CA PHE A 18 19.70 15.28 -12.40
C PHE A 18 20.31 16.56 -12.99
N PHE A 19 19.49 17.51 -13.47
CA PHE A 19 19.99 18.76 -14.06
C PHE A 19 20.75 19.62 -13.05
N ILE A 20 20.29 19.70 -11.80
CA ILE A 20 21.02 20.39 -10.72
C ILE A 20 22.39 19.73 -10.52
N THR A 21 22.43 18.39 -10.43
CA THR A 21 23.67 17.68 -10.13
C THR A 21 24.66 17.76 -11.29
N VAL A 22 24.19 17.63 -12.54
CA VAL A 22 25.03 17.82 -13.75
C VAL A 22 25.64 19.21 -13.75
N PHE A 23 24.85 20.24 -13.47
CA PHE A 23 25.33 21.63 -13.44
C PHE A 23 26.42 21.87 -12.37
N LEU A 24 26.41 21.11 -11.26
CA LEU A 24 27.40 21.27 -10.19
C LEU A 24 28.66 20.42 -10.35
N THR A 25 28.56 19.24 -10.99
CA THR A 25 29.64 18.24 -10.96
C THR A 25 30.24 17.91 -12.32
N ASP A 26 29.62 18.33 -13.43
CA ASP A 26 30.00 17.97 -14.81
C ASP A 26 30.10 16.45 -15.09
N ASN A 27 29.73 15.61 -14.11
CA ASN A 27 29.83 14.16 -14.20
C ASN A 27 28.43 13.55 -14.35
N VAL A 28 28.12 13.14 -15.56
CA VAL A 28 26.81 12.59 -15.94
C VAL A 28 26.47 11.32 -15.16
N PHE A 29 27.44 10.43 -14.91
CA PHE A 29 27.20 9.19 -14.18
C PHE A 29 26.88 9.44 -12.71
N TYR A 30 27.60 10.38 -12.08
CA TYR A 30 27.34 10.78 -10.71
C TYR A 30 25.95 11.44 -10.59
N ALA A 31 25.63 12.35 -11.51
CA ALA A 31 24.33 13.00 -11.54
C ALA A 31 23.17 12.01 -11.77
N LEU A 32 23.39 10.97 -12.58
CA LEU A 32 22.43 9.89 -12.78
C LEU A 32 22.13 9.16 -11.47
N ALA A 33 23.17 8.77 -10.74
CA ALA A 33 23.02 8.06 -9.46
C ALA A 33 22.31 8.93 -8.42
N VAL A 34 22.74 10.18 -8.25
CA VAL A 34 22.13 11.11 -7.30
C VAL A 34 20.69 11.43 -7.66
N GLY A 35 20.42 11.75 -8.93
CA GLY A 35 19.07 12.01 -9.42
C GLY A 35 18.12 10.83 -9.18
N LEU A 36 18.59 9.60 -9.40
CA LEU A 36 17.80 8.38 -9.15
C LEU A 36 17.44 8.24 -7.68
N VAL A 37 18.42 8.40 -6.78
CA VAL A 37 18.22 8.26 -5.33
C VAL A 37 17.30 9.36 -4.81
N VAL A 38 17.55 10.62 -5.17
CA VAL A 38 16.75 11.77 -4.71
C VAL A 38 15.34 11.72 -5.28
N GLY A 39 15.19 11.46 -6.58
CA GLY A 39 13.90 11.31 -7.23
C GLY A 39 13.07 10.21 -6.57
N PHE A 40 13.69 9.06 -6.29
CA PHE A 40 13.05 7.94 -5.57
C PHE A 40 12.67 8.33 -4.15
N ALA A 41 13.58 8.91 -3.38
CA ALA A 41 13.35 9.29 -1.99
C ALA A 41 12.22 10.31 -1.85
N LEU A 42 12.20 11.34 -2.70
CA LEU A 42 11.17 12.37 -2.69
C LEU A 42 9.80 11.81 -3.09
N THR A 43 9.71 10.99 -4.16
CA THR A 43 8.43 10.34 -4.46
C THR A 43 7.99 9.39 -3.36
N TYR A 44 8.92 8.70 -2.71
CA TYR A 44 8.60 7.78 -1.62
C TYR A 44 8.08 8.52 -0.37
N LEU A 45 8.64 9.69 -0.06
CA LEU A 45 8.29 10.47 1.12
C LEU A 45 6.96 11.22 0.96
N PHE A 46 6.73 11.85 -0.19
CA PHE A 46 5.60 12.77 -0.38
C PHE A 46 4.30 12.09 -0.84
N THR A 47 4.35 10.83 -1.29
CA THR A 47 3.19 10.17 -1.90
C THR A 47 2.85 8.80 -1.29
N PRO A 48 2.68 8.68 0.04
CA PRO A 48 2.34 7.40 0.68
C PRO A 48 0.97 6.86 0.22
N LYS A 49 -0.04 7.73 0.09
CA LYS A 49 -1.39 7.35 -0.40
C LYS A 49 -1.39 7.04 -1.90
N LEU A 50 -0.68 7.84 -2.71
CA LEU A 50 -0.57 7.60 -4.16
C LEU A 50 0.17 6.31 -4.49
N ARG A 51 1.15 5.91 -3.67
CA ARG A 51 1.85 4.64 -3.79
C ARG A 51 0.92 3.45 -3.55
N GLN A 52 0.07 3.52 -2.52
CA GLN A 52 -0.90 2.45 -2.22
C GLN A 52 -1.87 2.28 -3.40
N ASP A 53 -2.46 3.38 -3.87
CA ASP A 53 -3.35 3.37 -5.03
C ASP A 53 -2.65 2.87 -6.30
N ALA A 54 -1.41 3.31 -6.57
CA ALA A 54 -0.64 2.87 -7.73
C ALA A 54 -0.24 1.40 -7.65
N SER A 55 0.04 0.89 -6.44
CA SER A 55 0.35 -0.53 -6.24
C SER A 55 -0.89 -1.42 -6.44
N GLN A 56 -2.08 -0.94 -6.06
CA GLN A 56 -3.35 -1.60 -6.40
C GLN A 56 -3.64 -1.56 -7.91
N ASP A 57 -3.45 -0.41 -8.57
CA ASP A 57 -3.63 -0.29 -10.03
C ASP A 57 -2.66 -1.23 -10.79
N LEU A 58 -1.41 -1.36 -10.32
CA LEU A 58 -0.40 -2.23 -10.92
C LEU A 58 -0.67 -3.71 -10.62
N MET A 59 -1.10 -4.04 -9.39
CA MET A 59 -1.59 -5.38 -9.02
C MET A 59 -2.77 -5.76 -9.90
N ARG A 60 -3.76 -4.88 -10.08
CA ARG A 60 -4.93 -5.12 -10.94
C ARG A 60 -4.54 -5.33 -12.40
N ALA A 61 -3.59 -4.54 -12.92
CA ALA A 61 -3.06 -4.71 -14.27
C ALA A 61 -2.22 -6.00 -14.43
N LEU A 62 -1.48 -6.40 -13.40
CA LEU A 62 -0.68 -7.62 -13.39
C LEU A 62 -1.55 -8.88 -13.23
N ASP A 63 -2.56 -8.83 -12.36
CA ASP A 63 -3.50 -9.92 -12.09
C ASP A 63 -4.43 -10.17 -13.29
N SER A 64 -4.82 -9.09 -14.00
CA SER A 64 -5.54 -9.20 -15.28
C SER A 64 -4.77 -9.96 -16.36
N ARG A 65 -3.44 -10.10 -16.22
CA ARG A 65 -2.58 -10.85 -17.15
C ARG A 65 -2.43 -12.33 -16.75
N LYS A 66 -2.82 -12.74 -15.54
CA LYS A 66 -2.51 -14.09 -15.03
C LYS A 66 -3.67 -14.91 -14.43
N ARG A 67 -4.85 -14.37 -14.14
CA ARG A 67 -5.83 -15.15 -13.35
C ARG A 67 -7.05 -15.66 -14.11
N ASN A 68 -7.27 -16.98 -13.96
CA ASN A 68 -8.51 -17.68 -14.26
C ASN A 68 -9.62 -17.06 -13.38
N LYS A 69 -10.68 -16.52 -13.99
CA LYS A 69 -11.73 -15.71 -13.34
C LYS A 69 -12.27 -16.30 -12.02
N THR A 70 -12.36 -17.63 -11.92
CA THR A 70 -12.89 -18.35 -10.76
C THR A 70 -12.11 -18.12 -9.47
N ALA A 71 -10.79 -18.03 -9.52
CA ALA A 71 -10.00 -17.91 -8.30
C ALA A 71 -10.12 -16.51 -7.65
N VAL A 72 -10.44 -15.47 -8.41
CA VAL A 72 -10.61 -14.08 -7.90
C VAL A 72 -11.93 -13.95 -7.15
N ASP A 73 -13.02 -14.50 -7.72
CA ASP A 73 -14.34 -14.46 -7.07
C ASP A 73 -14.33 -15.18 -5.72
N ASP A 74 -13.62 -16.31 -5.60
CA ASP A 74 -13.50 -17.04 -4.33
C ASP A 74 -12.72 -16.22 -3.28
N ALA A 75 -11.63 -15.56 -3.68
CA ALA A 75 -10.82 -14.74 -2.77
C ALA A 75 -11.56 -13.46 -2.32
N ASP A 76 -12.27 -12.79 -3.22
CA ASP A 76 -13.09 -11.62 -2.88
C ASP A 76 -14.29 -12.02 -1.98
N ALA A 77 -14.85 -13.22 -2.16
CA ALA A 77 -15.88 -13.77 -1.28
C ALA A 77 -15.36 -14.11 0.12
N GLU A 78 -14.16 -14.69 0.22
CA GLU A 78 -13.50 -14.97 1.50
C GLU A 78 -13.13 -13.69 2.25
N ASP A 79 -12.63 -12.66 1.56
CA ASP A 79 -12.32 -11.35 2.15
C ASP A 79 -13.58 -10.61 2.62
N ALA A 80 -14.69 -10.71 1.87
CA ALA A 80 -15.98 -10.14 2.25
C ALA A 80 -16.58 -10.79 3.50
N TYR A 81 -16.41 -12.11 3.68
CA TYR A 81 -16.82 -12.82 4.89
C TYR A 81 -15.97 -12.47 6.11
N THR A 82 -14.72 -12.07 5.86
CA THR A 82 -13.70 -11.87 6.89
C THR A 82 -13.76 -10.47 7.52
N GLN A 83 -14.17 -9.45 6.75
CA GLN A 83 -14.24 -8.05 7.21
C GLN A 83 -15.30 -7.77 8.29
N GLY A 84 -16.25 -8.68 8.54
CA GLY A 84 -17.33 -8.49 9.53
C GLY A 84 -17.34 -9.43 10.72
N ARG A 85 -16.41 -10.42 10.80
CA ARG A 85 -16.54 -11.54 11.74
C ARG A 85 -15.40 -11.71 12.75
N PHE A 86 -14.29 -10.99 12.62
CA PHE A 86 -13.31 -10.98 13.70
C PHE A 86 -13.84 -10.14 14.86
N ALA A 87 -14.67 -10.77 15.71
CA ALA A 87 -14.88 -10.30 17.06
C ALA A 87 -13.50 -10.24 17.73
N ASP A 88 -13.15 -9.07 18.27
CA ASP A 88 -11.93 -8.89 19.03
C ASP A 88 -11.90 -10.00 20.12
N PRO A 89 -10.82 -10.78 20.28
CA PRO A 89 -10.77 -11.82 21.32
C PRO A 89 -11.10 -11.29 22.72
N GLN A 90 -10.96 -9.98 22.94
CA GLN A 90 -11.37 -9.28 24.17
C GLN A 90 -12.89 -9.24 24.38
N ASP A 91 -13.69 -9.20 23.31
CA ASP A 91 -15.16 -9.17 23.37
C ASP A 91 -15.74 -10.55 23.72
N LEU A 92 -15.08 -11.63 23.28
CA LEU A 92 -15.45 -13.00 23.67
C LEU A 92 -15.18 -13.26 25.15
N GLN A 93 -14.06 -12.74 25.68
CA GLN A 93 -13.69 -12.92 27.08
C GLN A 93 -14.60 -12.11 28.03
N ARG A 94 -15.01 -10.90 27.63
CA ARG A 94 -15.91 -10.05 28.42
C ARG A 94 -17.34 -10.62 28.53
N ASN A 95 -17.81 -11.29 27.49
CA ASN A 95 -19.11 -11.99 27.53
C ASN A 95 -19.05 -13.25 28.41
N ALA A 96 -17.94 -13.99 28.38
CA ALA A 96 -17.75 -15.17 29.23
C ALA A 96 -17.66 -14.82 30.75
N GLU A 97 -17.02 -13.71 31.11
CA GLU A 97 -16.96 -13.24 32.50
C GLU A 97 -18.29 -12.66 33.00
N GLY A 98 -19.09 -12.05 32.12
CA GLY A 98 -20.44 -11.57 32.42
C GLY A 98 -21.44 -12.71 32.66
N GLU A 99 -21.34 -13.80 31.90
CA GLU A 99 -22.17 -14.99 32.10
C GLU A 99 -21.84 -15.74 33.41
N GLN A 100 -20.59 -15.73 33.87
CA GLN A 100 -20.24 -16.37 35.15
C GLN A 100 -20.77 -15.59 36.37
N ASN A 101 -20.68 -14.25 36.38
CA ASN A 101 -21.21 -13.44 37.48
C ASN A 101 -22.74 -13.49 37.58
N GLY A 102 -23.45 -13.59 36.45
CA GLY A 102 -24.91 -13.68 36.45
C GLY A 102 -25.47 -15.00 37.00
N VAL A 103 -24.65 -16.05 37.09
CA VAL A 103 -25.04 -17.37 37.62
C VAL A 103 -24.77 -17.46 39.12
N GLU A 104 -23.80 -16.70 39.64
CA GLU A 104 -23.48 -16.68 41.08
C GLU A 104 -24.48 -15.85 41.91
N ASP A 105 -25.05 -14.78 41.35
CA ASP A 105 -26.06 -13.94 42.03
C ASP A 105 -27.46 -14.60 42.13
N ALA A 106 -27.67 -15.72 41.44
CA ALA A 106 -28.95 -16.43 41.39
C ALA A 106 -29.05 -17.65 42.33
N LYS A 107 -28.12 -17.79 43.28
CA LYS A 107 -28.05 -18.94 44.21
C LYS A 107 -28.09 -18.52 45.67
#